data_AF-W2SUA6-F1
#
_entry.id   AF-W2SUA6-F1
#
_cell.length_a   1.000
_cell.length_b   1.000
_cell.length_c   1.000
_cell.angle_alpha   90.00
_cell.angle_beta   90.00
_cell.angle_gamma   90.00
#
_symmetry.space_group_name_H-M   'P 1'
#
loop_
_entity.id
_entity.type
_entity.pdbx_description
1 polymer ?
#
loop_
_entity_poly.entity_id
_entity_poly.type
_entity_poly.pdbx_seq_one_letter_code
_entity_poly.pdbx_strand_id
1 'polypeptide(L)' 'MIKCGRPLGMRIHPQSKELYVLDAYLGLFAINWDTGRLLFSCLMTFRVNGRC' A
#
# COMPACT_ATOMS: atom_id res chain seq x y z
N MET A 1 11.80 -17.20 6.42
CA MET A 1 10.78 -17.61 5.43
C MET A 1 10.42 -16.39 4.61
N ILE A 2 10.75 -16.38 3.32
CA ILE A 2 10.30 -15.32 2.39
C ILE A 2 8.80 -15.54 2.24
N LYS A 3 7.99 -14.72 2.92
CA LYS A 3 6.53 -14.79 2.79
C LYS A 3 6.16 -14.01 1.53
N CYS A 4 5.55 -14.67 0.56
CA CYS A 4 4.83 -13.97 -0.49
C CYS A 4 3.76 -13.08 0.16
N GLY A 5 3.58 -11.87 -0.36
CA GLY A 5 2.46 -11.01 0.05
C GLY A 5 1.12 -11.68 -0.20
N ARG A 6 0.08 -11.27 0.53
CA ARG A 6 -1.31 -11.67 0.29
C ARG A 6 -2.18 -10.42 0.18
N PRO A 7 -2.36 -9.88 -1.04
CA PRO A 7 -3.19 -8.70 -1.24
C PRO A 7 -4.65 -9.02 -0.93
N LEU A 8 -5.22 -8.28 0.03
CA LEU A 8 -6.62 -8.32 0.42
C LEU A 8 -7.49 -7.45 -0.48
N GLY A 9 -6.92 -6.38 -1.04
CA GLY A 9 -7.64 -5.48 -1.91
C GLY A 9 -6.74 -4.44 -2.57
N MET A 10 -7.18 -3.93 -3.71
CA MET A 10 -6.50 -2.90 -4.47
C MET A 10 -7.49 -1.85 -4.93
N ARG A 11 -7.09 -0.57 -4.91
CA ARG A 11 -7.90 0.52 -5.45
C ARG A 11 -7.04 1.58 -6.07
N ILE A 12 -7.43 2.04 -7.25
CA ILE A 12 -6.80 3.19 -7.91
C ILE A 12 -7.55 4.45 -7.49
N HIS A 13 -6.82 5.47 -7.04
CA HIS A 13 -7.39 6.78 -6.82
C HIS A 13 -7.48 7.53 -8.15
N PRO A 14 -8.68 7.95 -8.59
CA PRO A 14 -8.89 8.47 -9.94
C PRO A 14 -8.20 9.82 -10.20
N GLN A 15 -7.92 10.61 -9.15
CA GLN A 15 -7.33 11.94 -9.28
C GLN A 15 -5.81 11.95 -9.13
N SER A 16 -5.27 11.25 -8.12
CA SER A 16 -3.83 11.20 -7.85
C SER A 16 -3.09 10.12 -8.67
N LYS A 17 -3.83 9.23 -9.34
CA LYS A 17 -3.29 8.06 -10.05
C LYS A 17 -2.44 7.17 -9.15
N GLU A 18 -2.84 7.05 -7.89
CA GLU A 18 -2.18 6.19 -6.92
C GLU A 18 -2.92 4.87 -6.80
N LEU A 19 -2.17 3.78 -6.93
CA LEU A 19 -2.62 2.43 -6.62
C LEU A 19 -2.36 2.16 -5.14
N TYR A 20 -3.45 2.03 -4.40
CA TYR A 20 -3.44 1.57 -3.03
C TYR A 20 -3.56 0.04 -3.02
N VAL A 21 -2.60 -0.64 -2.42
CA VAL A 21 -2.58 -2.10 -2.25
C VAL A 21 -2.59 -2.42 -0.76
N LEU A 22 -3.58 -3.17 -0.31
CA LEU A 22 -3.67 -3.64 1.05
C LEU A 22 -3.22 -5.09 1.10
N ASP A 23 -2.16 -5.39 1.84
CA ASP A 23 -1.59 -6.72 2.02
C ASP A 23 -1.76 -7.21 3.47
N ALA A 24 -2.18 -8.47 3.63
CA ALA A 24 -2.42 -9.05 4.94
C ALA A 24 -1.16 -9.16 5.83
N TYR A 25 0.01 -9.28 5.22
CA TYR A 25 1.29 -9.45 5.93
C TYR A 25 2.15 -8.20 5.87
N LEU A 26 2.08 -7.48 4.76
CA LEU A 26 3.00 -6.39 4.46
C LEU A 26 2.39 -5.00 4.75
N GLY A 27 1.07 -4.90 4.91
CA GLY A 27 0.37 -3.65 5.25
C GLY A 27 -0.18 -2.89 4.05
N LEU A 28 -0.34 -1.57 4.16
CA LEU A 28 -0.85 -0.72 3.10
C LEU A 28 0.30 -0.12 2.30
N PHE A 29 0.23 -0.23 0.98
CA PHE A 29 1.15 0.37 0.02
C PHE A 29 0.41 1.38 -0.83
N ALA A 30 1.06 2.51 -1.11
CA ALA A 30 0.65 3.43 -2.15
C ALA A 30 1.73 3.48 -3.23
N ILE A 31 1.34 3.21 -4.46
CA ILE A 31 2.22 3.14 -5.62
C ILE A 31 1.71 4.16 -6.63
N ASN A 32 2.60 4.96 -7.20
CA ASN A 32 2.25 5.81 -8.32
C ASN A 32 2.07 4.95 -9.58
N TRP A 33 0.87 4.96 -10.18
CA TRP A 33 0.52 4.07 -11.29
C TRP A 33 1.34 4.32 -12.56
N ASP A 34 1.68 5.58 -12.83
CA ASP A 34 2.42 5.96 -14.05
C ASP A 34 3.91 5.62 -13.96
N THR A 35 4.51 5.77 -12.77
CA THR A 35 5.97 5.59 -12.57
C THR A 35 6.35 4.27 -11.93
N GLY A 36 5.39 3.54 -11.36
CA GLY A 36 5.63 2.33 -10.56
C GLY A 36 6.37 2.58 -9.24
N ARG A 37 6.57 3.84 -8.84
CA ARG A 37 7.28 4.18 -7.60
C ARG A 37 6.40 3.95 -6.39
N LEU A 38 6.96 3.29 -5.38
CA LEU A 38 6.38 3.24 -4.04
C LEU A 38 6.45 4.63 -3.42
N LEU A 39 5.29 5.20 -3.10
CA LEU A 39 5.16 6.49 -2.44
C LEU A 39 5.29 6.31 -0.93
N PHE A 40 4.56 5.34 -0.37
CA PHE A 40 4.70 4.98 1.03
C PHE A 40 4.26 3.53 1.29
N SER A 41 4.81 2.95 2.34
CA SER A 41 4.45 1.65 2.88
C SER A 41 4.19 1.77 4.37
N CYS A 42 3.00 1.39 4.80
CA CYS A 42 2.54 1.50 6.17
C CYS A 42 2.24 0.10 6.69
N LEU A 43 3.07 -0.40 7.60
CA LEU A 43 2.77 -1.64 8.31
C LEU A 43 1.52 -1.43 9.16
N MET A 44 0.48 -2.24 8.97
CA MET A 44 -0.78 -2.13 9.73
C MET A 44 -0.60 -2.18 11.25
N THR A 45 0.51 -2.76 11.72
CA THR A 45 0.88 -2.80 13.15
C THR A 45 1.30 -1.44 13.72
N PHE A 46 1.67 -0.45 12.89
CA PHE A 46 2.09 0.88 13.32
C PHE A 46 1.15 1.95 12.75
N ARG A 47 0.12 2.29 13.52
CA ARG A 47 -0.71 3.48 13.27
C ARG A 47 -0.22 4.61 14.18
N VAL A 48 0.72 5.42 13.70
CA VAL A 48 1.17 6.62 14.44
C VAL A 48 0.35 7.81 13.94
N ASN A 49 -0.46 8.42 14.82
CA ASN A 49 -1.16 9.69 14.56
C ASN A 49 -2.05 9.77 13.31
N GLY A 50 -2.76 8.69 12.97
CA GLY A 50 -3.83 8.74 11.95
C GLY A 50 -3.36 9.02 10.51
N ARG A 51 -2.05 9.07 10.28
CA ARG A 51 -1.42 9.04 8.95
C ARG A 51 -0.57 7.78 8.85
N CYS A 52 -0.88 6.98 7.84
CA CYS A 52 0.17 6.51 6.98
C CYS A 52 0.59 7.74 6.14
#